data_AF-A0A929GE11-F1
#
_entry.id   AF-A0A929GE11-F1
#
_cell.length_a   1.000
_cell.length_b   1.000
_cell.length_c   1.000
_cell.angle_alpha   90.00
_cell.angle_beta   90.00
_cell.angle_gamma   90.00
#
_symmetry.space_group_name_H-M   'P 1'
#
loop_
_entity.id
_entity.type
_entity.pdbx_description
1 polymer ?
#
loop_
_entity_poly.entity_id
_entity_poly.type
_entity_poly.pdbx_seq_one_letter_code
_entity_poly.pdbx_strand_id
1 'polypeptide(L)'
;MSATVTDDSFLVKGLGLAPNTIQKPLVDPNETWFGEKMVIIPSLIDEKLSRASIVDAFSKQNVARQFGIVVLVPSDKRCKDWGKYGARVVDKNSINQAVESLRNRTYSKAIVVANYYDGIDLPDNMCRILVIDSKPFAEELFDRYVEDRRQGSKIQAGRIARIIEQGIGRAVRGEKDYCVIVIIGSDLVRALQAPGQRDFFSDQTRTQIQLGKDIAELTKEEIDAGTDIMIAFNGLVKQCLNRDEGWKDWYSTQMNDMKSRGQATREDLLRVFQAEVNAEREFQGGNYDRAADSIQSLLDNEALDDSERGWYLQEIARYTYPSSKAESNELQRNAHKFNRSLLRPKENMIFTKVKTLTPEKRLERIKAWISSHELFEDLATQLDAILTHLSFGVIADRFEQALQDLAGAIGFESDRPEKEWKEGPDNLWGLRDDQYILFECKSEVVLTRAEINQRETEQMNRRSAWFNRYYPGSKVTRVLIIPTHKLGNDAALNDALLIMRKKHLDQLTKNVRGFFNEFRKVDLRDLSERKIEEHLRTHKLSVDDLTSAYGQKPIGHKAP
;
A
#
# COMPACT_ATOMS: atom_id res chain seq x y z
N MET A 1 28.58 2.16 17.04
CA MET A 1 28.55 0.95 16.19
C MET A 1 27.12 0.45 16.16
N SER A 2 26.55 0.25 14.97
CA SER A 2 25.23 -0.36 14.79
C SER A 2 25.40 -1.53 13.81
N ALA A 3 24.75 -2.66 14.08
CA ALA A 3 24.71 -3.79 13.15
C ALA A 3 23.96 -3.46 11.84
N THR A 4 23.17 -2.39 11.85
CA THR A 4 22.51 -1.83 10.67
C THR A 4 22.57 -0.30 10.76
N VAL A 5 23.53 0.30 10.06
CA VAL A 5 23.54 1.76 9.83
C VAL A 5 22.63 2.00 8.62
N THR A 6 21.32 2.00 8.85
CA THR A 6 20.32 2.00 7.76
C THR A 6 19.40 3.22 7.79
N ASP A 7 19.67 4.21 8.65
CA ASP A 7 18.84 5.42 8.77
C ASP A 7 19.60 6.70 8.51
N ASP A 8 19.96 6.91 7.25
CA ASP A 8 20.56 8.15 6.78
C ASP A 8 19.75 9.39 7.21
N SER A 9 18.41 9.28 7.25
CA SER A 9 17.54 10.37 7.71
C SER A 9 17.77 10.68 9.20
N PHE A 10 17.78 9.69 10.09
CA PHE A 10 18.05 9.95 11.52
C PHE A 10 19.49 10.38 11.78
N LEU A 11 20.46 9.87 11.03
CA LEU A 11 21.85 10.30 11.16
C LEU A 11 22.02 11.78 10.80
N VAL A 12 21.41 12.24 9.70
CA VAL A 12 21.45 13.65 9.30
C VAL A 12 20.53 14.51 10.17
N LYS A 13 19.24 14.18 10.27
CA LYS A 13 18.22 15.00 10.94
C LYS A 13 18.25 14.90 12.45
N GLY A 14 18.43 13.69 12.99
CA GLY A 14 18.38 13.42 14.43
C GLY A 14 19.72 13.69 15.12
N LEU A 15 20.82 13.22 14.53
CA LEU A 15 22.17 13.36 15.11
C LEU A 15 22.99 14.52 14.52
N GLY A 16 22.54 15.13 13.43
CA GLY A 16 23.24 16.26 12.80
C GLY A 16 24.53 15.88 12.09
N LEU A 17 24.71 14.62 11.70
CA LEU A 17 25.92 14.17 11.00
C LEU A 17 25.97 14.74 9.58
N ALA A 18 27.19 15.09 9.15
CA ALA A 18 27.41 15.53 7.78
C ALA A 18 27.27 14.36 6.79
N PRO A 19 26.68 14.56 5.60
CA PRO A 19 26.54 13.55 4.55
C PRO A 19 27.84 12.80 4.24
N ASN A 20 28.98 13.51 4.19
CA ASN A 20 30.29 12.93 3.92
C ASN A 20 30.71 11.87 4.96
N THR A 21 30.25 11.98 6.21
CA THR A 21 30.51 10.98 7.26
C THR A 21 29.72 9.70 7.02
N ILE A 22 28.52 9.81 6.44
CA ILE A 22 27.64 8.67 6.13
C ILE A 22 28.10 7.96 4.85
N GLN A 23 28.63 8.71 3.88
CA GLN A 23 29.17 8.17 2.63
C GLN A 23 30.47 7.36 2.78
N LYS A 24 31.15 7.47 3.92
CA LYS A 24 32.42 6.77 4.17
C LYS A 24 32.36 5.99 5.48
N PRO A 25 31.45 5.02 5.60
CA PRO A 25 31.38 4.20 6.80
C PRO A 25 32.62 3.31 6.89
N LEU A 26 33.06 3.03 8.11
CA LEU A 26 34.01 1.94 8.35
C LEU A 26 33.25 0.62 8.20
N VAL A 27 33.63 -0.18 7.22
CA VAL A 27 33.04 -1.49 6.91
C VAL A 27 34.11 -2.57 7.02
N ASP A 28 33.73 -3.78 7.47
CA ASP A 28 34.62 -4.93 7.41
C ASP A 28 34.56 -5.51 5.98
N PRO A 29 35.67 -5.49 5.21
CA PRO A 29 35.67 -6.00 3.84
C PRO A 29 35.43 -7.52 3.76
N ASN A 30 35.50 -8.24 4.89
CA ASN A 30 35.22 -9.68 4.96
C ASN A 30 33.79 -9.99 5.43
N GLU A 31 32.98 -8.96 5.73
CA GLU A 31 31.57 -9.15 6.09
C GLU A 31 30.80 -9.71 4.90
N THR A 32 30.18 -10.88 5.07
CA THR A 32 29.44 -11.58 4.02
C THR A 32 27.94 -11.44 4.26
N TRP A 33 27.27 -12.50 4.70
CA TRP A 33 25.85 -12.50 5.02
C TRP A 33 25.62 -13.20 6.35
N PHE A 34 24.62 -12.73 7.11
CA PHE A 34 24.36 -13.25 8.46
C PHE A 34 23.17 -14.19 8.48
N GLY A 35 23.47 -15.48 8.66
CA GLY A 35 22.50 -16.55 8.90
C GLY A 35 21.47 -16.76 7.78
N GLU A 36 20.77 -17.89 7.86
CA GLU A 36 19.88 -18.33 6.79
C GLU A 36 18.48 -17.75 6.98
N LYS A 37 17.99 -16.99 6.00
CA LYS A 37 16.64 -16.42 6.03
C LYS A 37 15.90 -16.86 4.78
N MET A 38 15.07 -17.91 4.91
CA MET A 38 14.21 -18.37 3.82
C MET A 38 13.01 -17.43 3.71
N VAL A 39 13.02 -16.50 2.76
CA VAL A 39 11.89 -15.61 2.51
C VAL A 39 10.87 -16.31 1.62
N ILE A 40 9.63 -16.41 2.07
CA ILE A 40 8.51 -16.99 1.33
C ILE A 40 7.41 -15.93 1.22
N ILE A 41 6.97 -15.68 -0.02
CA ILE A 41 5.83 -14.80 -0.32
C ILE A 41 4.70 -15.69 -0.87
N PRO A 42 3.75 -16.15 -0.04
CA PRO A 42 2.82 -17.20 -0.44
C PRO A 42 1.94 -16.81 -1.63
N SER A 43 1.54 -15.55 -1.72
CA SER A 43 0.74 -15.03 -2.86
C SER A 43 1.50 -15.04 -4.19
N LEU A 44 2.83 -15.11 -4.16
CA LEU A 44 3.62 -15.31 -5.37
C LEU A 44 3.65 -16.76 -5.81
N ILE A 45 3.33 -17.73 -4.94
CA ILE A 45 3.24 -19.15 -5.29
C ILE A 45 1.86 -19.43 -5.89
N ASP A 46 0.79 -19.13 -5.16
CA ASP A 46 -0.59 -19.35 -5.63
C ASP A 46 -1.56 -18.34 -4.98
N GLU A 47 -2.57 -17.88 -5.74
CA GLU A 47 -3.57 -16.91 -5.28
C GLU A 47 -4.42 -17.42 -4.08
N LYS A 48 -4.56 -18.74 -3.93
CA LYS A 48 -5.28 -19.37 -2.81
C LYS A 48 -4.48 -19.34 -1.52
N LEU A 49 -3.16 -19.09 -1.57
CA LEU A 49 -2.32 -18.81 -0.41
C LEU A 49 -2.50 -17.35 0.06
N SER A 50 -3.76 -16.92 0.17
CA SER A 50 -4.18 -15.62 0.66
C SER A 50 -3.74 -15.36 2.11
N ARG A 51 -3.77 -14.09 2.53
CA ARG A 51 -3.58 -13.72 3.94
C ARG A 51 -4.47 -14.56 4.88
N ALA A 52 -5.74 -14.75 4.52
CA ALA A 52 -6.68 -15.47 5.38
C ALA A 52 -6.29 -16.94 5.59
N SER A 53 -5.87 -17.64 4.54
CA SER A 53 -5.42 -19.04 4.63
C SER A 53 -4.13 -19.17 5.43
N ILE A 54 -3.18 -18.24 5.26
CA ILE A 54 -1.93 -18.24 6.04
C ILE A 54 -2.16 -17.93 7.52
N VAL A 55 -3.04 -16.96 7.82
CA VAL A 55 -3.46 -16.66 9.21
C VAL A 55 -4.07 -17.90 9.86
N ASP A 56 -5.00 -18.58 9.20
CA ASP A 56 -5.61 -19.81 9.72
C ASP A 56 -4.56 -20.92 9.94
N ALA A 57 -3.64 -21.11 9.00
CA ALA A 57 -2.61 -22.14 9.08
C ALA A 57 -1.65 -21.94 10.27
N PHE A 58 -1.15 -20.72 10.49
CA PHE A 58 -0.14 -20.45 11.52
C PHE A 58 -0.71 -20.09 12.90
N SER A 59 -1.99 -19.71 13.00
CA SER A 59 -2.61 -19.35 14.29
C SER A 59 -3.00 -20.55 15.13
N LYS A 60 -3.22 -21.71 14.50
CA LYS A 60 -3.69 -22.93 15.18
C LYS A 60 -2.70 -23.38 16.26
N GLN A 61 -3.26 -23.76 17.41
CA GLN A 61 -2.48 -24.29 18.52
C GLN A 61 -1.87 -25.64 18.13
N ASN A 62 -0.58 -25.81 18.39
CA ASN A 62 0.14 -27.06 18.19
C ASN A 62 1.01 -27.35 19.41
N VAL A 63 0.53 -28.23 20.30
CA VAL A 63 1.23 -28.60 21.53
C VAL A 63 2.55 -29.33 21.30
N ALA A 64 2.75 -29.92 20.12
CA ALA A 64 3.97 -30.65 19.77
C ALA A 64 5.05 -29.75 19.15
N ARG A 65 4.76 -28.47 18.89
CA ARG A 65 5.69 -27.54 18.22
C ARG A 65 6.94 -27.31 19.08
N GLN A 66 8.12 -27.41 18.47
CA GLN A 66 9.43 -27.32 19.13
C GLN A 66 10.11 -25.95 18.96
N PHE A 67 9.44 -25.00 18.31
CA PHE A 67 9.95 -23.67 18.03
C PHE A 67 8.84 -22.63 18.03
N GLY A 68 9.17 -21.38 18.34
CA GLY A 68 8.25 -20.25 18.32
C GLY A 68 7.90 -19.79 16.91
N ILE A 69 6.65 -19.33 16.78
CA ILE A 69 6.17 -18.56 15.63
C ILE A 69 5.85 -17.17 16.14
N VAL A 70 6.45 -16.16 15.54
CA VAL A 70 6.21 -14.76 15.88
C VAL A 70 5.62 -14.04 14.68
N VAL A 71 4.58 -13.24 14.93
CA VAL A 71 3.82 -12.52 13.91
C VAL A 71 3.88 -11.04 14.23
N LEU A 72 4.38 -10.27 13.27
CA LEU A 72 4.39 -8.82 13.31
C LEU A 72 3.23 -8.30 12.45
N VAL A 73 2.32 -7.55 13.08
CA VAL A 73 1.18 -6.92 12.39
C VAL A 73 1.23 -5.40 12.57
N PRO A 74 0.64 -4.60 11.68
CA PRO A 74 0.69 -3.16 11.80
C PRO A 74 -0.28 -2.61 12.84
N SER A 75 -1.25 -3.36 13.37
CA SER A 75 -2.20 -2.78 14.35
C SER A 75 -2.89 -3.80 15.23
N ASP A 76 -3.42 -3.33 16.35
CA ASP A 76 -4.30 -4.12 17.23
C ASP A 76 -5.54 -4.65 16.51
N LYS A 77 -6.07 -3.90 15.53
CA LYS A 77 -7.18 -4.37 14.69
C LYS A 77 -6.77 -5.62 13.91
N ARG A 78 -5.54 -5.66 13.37
CA ARG A 78 -5.00 -6.83 12.68
C ARG A 78 -4.63 -7.96 13.64
N CYS A 79 -4.18 -7.67 14.86
CA CYS A 79 -3.98 -8.69 15.90
C CYS A 79 -5.25 -9.49 16.19
N LYS A 80 -6.40 -8.81 16.24
CA LYS A 80 -7.70 -9.45 16.51
C LYS A 80 -8.04 -10.53 15.49
N ASP A 81 -7.59 -10.41 14.24
CA ASP A 81 -7.81 -11.45 13.24
C ASP A 81 -7.08 -12.75 13.63
N TRP A 82 -5.80 -12.66 13.97
CA TRP A 82 -5.00 -13.80 14.44
C TRP A 82 -5.54 -14.40 15.74
N GLY A 83 -5.96 -13.55 16.67
CA GLY A 83 -6.55 -13.99 17.95
C GLY A 83 -7.80 -14.86 17.77
N LYS A 84 -8.64 -14.58 16.75
CA LYS A 84 -9.83 -15.40 16.43
C LYS A 84 -9.47 -16.84 16.03
N TYR A 85 -8.29 -17.07 15.49
CA TYR A 85 -7.81 -18.38 15.06
C TYR A 85 -6.91 -19.08 16.10
N GLY A 86 -6.79 -18.51 17.31
CA GLY A 86 -6.12 -19.17 18.46
C GLY A 86 -4.71 -18.68 18.78
N ALA A 87 -4.19 -17.69 18.06
CA ALA A 87 -2.90 -17.08 18.38
C ALA A 87 -2.96 -16.25 19.68
N ARG A 88 -1.82 -16.11 20.37
CA ARG A 88 -1.70 -15.26 21.57
C ARG A 88 -1.37 -13.84 21.13
N VAL A 89 -2.35 -12.95 21.24
CA VAL A 89 -2.16 -11.50 21.03
C VAL A 89 -1.46 -10.91 22.24
N VAL A 90 -0.45 -10.09 21.98
CA VAL A 90 0.42 -9.47 22.96
C VAL A 90 0.46 -7.96 22.74
N ASP A 91 0.49 -7.23 23.83
CA ASP A 91 0.59 -5.77 23.87
C ASP A 91 1.90 -5.31 24.55
N LYS A 92 2.10 -4.00 24.64
CA LYS A 92 3.31 -3.40 25.24
C LYS A 92 3.52 -3.83 26.71
N ASN A 93 2.45 -4.18 27.44
CA ASN A 93 2.53 -4.56 28.85
C ASN A 93 2.82 -6.06 29.04
N SER A 94 2.45 -6.89 28.06
CA SER A 94 2.58 -8.35 28.12
C SER A 94 3.74 -8.91 27.28
N ILE A 95 4.46 -8.05 26.55
CA ILE A 95 5.54 -8.47 25.65
C ILE A 95 6.68 -9.19 26.36
N ASN A 96 7.13 -8.67 27.50
CA ASN A 96 8.21 -9.29 28.27
C ASN A 96 7.83 -10.70 28.74
N GLN A 97 6.59 -10.89 29.19
CA GLN A 97 6.08 -12.21 29.59
C GLN A 97 5.95 -13.17 28.40
N ALA A 98 5.60 -12.65 27.22
CA ALA A 98 5.54 -13.46 26.01
C ALA A 98 6.93 -13.93 25.58
N VAL A 99 7.92 -13.03 25.60
CA VAL A 99 9.33 -13.35 25.30
C VAL A 99 9.89 -14.34 26.31
N GLU A 100 9.60 -14.17 27.60
CA GLU A 100 10.00 -15.11 28.65
C GLU A 100 9.35 -16.49 28.44
N SER A 101 8.09 -16.54 28.00
CA SER A 101 7.45 -17.83 27.68
C SER A 101 8.09 -18.55 26.50
N LEU A 102 8.55 -17.82 25.47
CA LEU A 102 9.33 -18.39 24.37
C LEU A 102 10.69 -18.91 24.85
N ARG A 103 11.38 -18.15 25.72
CA ARG A 103 12.63 -18.58 26.36
C ARG A 103 12.44 -19.87 27.17
N ASN A 104 11.30 -20.00 27.84
CA ASN A 104 10.89 -21.20 28.60
C ASN A 104 10.28 -22.30 27.71
N ARG A 105 10.51 -22.28 26.39
CA ARG A 105 10.08 -23.29 25.41
C ARG A 105 8.57 -23.49 25.28
N THR A 106 7.78 -22.46 25.58
CA THR A 106 6.33 -22.50 25.39
C THR A 106 5.96 -22.04 23.97
N TYR A 107 5.83 -23.00 23.06
CA TYR A 107 5.67 -22.74 21.63
C TYR A 107 4.30 -23.10 21.04
N SER A 108 3.37 -23.51 21.90
CA SER A 108 2.08 -24.09 21.47
C SER A 108 1.22 -23.12 20.66
N LYS A 109 1.36 -21.82 20.89
CA LYS A 109 0.63 -20.76 20.18
C LYS A 109 1.60 -19.80 19.49
N ALA A 110 1.20 -19.29 18.33
CA ALA A 110 1.91 -18.16 17.72
C ALA A 110 1.76 -16.91 18.60
N ILE A 111 2.82 -16.12 18.70
CA ILE A 111 2.83 -14.83 19.39
C ILE A 111 2.59 -13.73 18.37
N VAL A 112 1.60 -12.88 18.59
CA VAL A 112 1.23 -11.80 17.67
C VAL A 112 1.41 -10.46 18.35
N VAL A 113 2.17 -9.57 17.72
CA VAL A 113 2.51 -8.27 18.29
C VAL A 113 2.21 -7.16 17.27
N ALA A 114 1.54 -6.11 17.71
CA ALA A 114 1.26 -4.94 16.89
C ALA A 114 2.42 -3.94 16.91
N ASN A 115 2.84 -3.47 15.73
CA ASN A 115 3.83 -2.39 15.54
C ASN A 115 5.17 -2.56 16.25
N TYR A 116 5.48 -3.77 16.68
CA TYR A 116 6.70 -4.05 17.41
C TYR A 116 7.80 -4.54 16.46
N TYR A 117 8.19 -3.65 15.54
CA TYR A 117 9.28 -3.87 14.60
C TYR A 117 10.65 -3.47 15.18
N ASP A 118 10.67 -2.85 16.38
CA ASP A 118 11.88 -2.53 17.14
C ASP A 118 11.88 -3.08 18.59
N GLY A 119 13.03 -3.47 19.15
CA GLY A 119 13.22 -3.84 20.57
C GLY A 119 13.09 -5.31 21.02
N ILE A 120 12.69 -6.31 20.21
CA ILE A 120 12.68 -7.74 20.64
C ILE A 120 13.86 -8.51 20.06
N ASP A 121 14.47 -9.28 20.95
CA ASP A 121 15.46 -10.31 20.69
C ASP A 121 14.82 -11.71 20.68
N LEU A 122 14.84 -12.40 19.53
CA LEU A 122 14.21 -13.71 19.35
C LEU A 122 15.15 -14.71 18.66
N PRO A 123 16.21 -15.19 19.34
CA PRO A 123 17.19 -16.07 18.74
C PRO A 123 16.72 -17.53 18.72
N ASP A 124 17.32 -18.32 17.82
CA ASP A 124 17.19 -19.77 17.78
C ASP A 124 15.72 -20.25 17.75
N ASN A 125 15.38 -21.19 18.65
CA ASN A 125 14.05 -21.79 18.71
C ASN A 125 12.99 -20.84 19.26
N MET A 126 13.35 -19.65 19.75
CA MET A 126 12.35 -18.64 20.12
C MET A 126 11.60 -18.12 18.89
N CYS A 127 12.20 -18.14 17.71
CA CYS A 127 11.55 -17.75 16.47
C CYS A 127 12.17 -18.45 15.24
N ARG A 128 11.64 -19.61 14.85
CA ARG A 128 12.00 -20.27 13.58
C ARG A 128 11.08 -19.89 12.41
N ILE A 129 9.93 -19.30 12.72
CA ILE A 129 9.01 -18.74 11.73
C ILE A 129 8.65 -17.33 12.15
N LEU A 130 9.05 -16.36 11.34
CA LEU A 130 8.63 -14.98 11.44
C LEU A 130 7.58 -14.70 10.36
N VAL A 131 6.39 -14.25 10.75
CA VAL A 131 5.37 -13.78 9.81
C VAL A 131 5.32 -12.27 9.85
N ILE A 132 5.53 -11.61 8.72
CA ILE A 132 5.30 -10.17 8.56
C ILE A 132 3.98 -10.02 7.82
N ASP A 133 2.93 -9.60 8.55
CA ASP A 133 1.58 -9.49 8.03
C ASP A 133 1.20 -8.02 7.80
N SER A 134 1.08 -7.65 6.53
CA SER A 134 0.66 -6.35 6.02
C SER A 134 1.71 -5.25 6.19
N LYS A 135 1.55 -4.16 5.43
CA LYS A 135 2.52 -3.05 5.39
C LYS A 135 2.58 -2.35 6.77
N PRO A 136 3.78 -2.20 7.37
CA PRO A 136 3.98 -1.39 8.58
C PRO A 136 3.52 0.06 8.36
N PHE A 137 3.05 0.75 9.41
CA PHE A 137 2.74 2.18 9.34
C PHE A 137 3.48 2.99 10.39
N ALA A 138 3.57 4.30 10.14
CA ALA A 138 4.08 5.28 11.08
C ALA A 138 3.35 5.32 12.45
N GLU A 139 4.05 5.21 13.57
CA GLU A 139 3.42 5.43 14.88
C GLU A 139 3.01 6.90 15.07
N GLU A 140 3.92 7.84 14.76
CA GLU A 140 3.75 9.28 14.97
C GLU A 140 2.76 9.92 14.00
N LEU A 141 1.98 10.90 14.50
CA LEU A 141 0.97 11.61 13.70
C LEU A 141 1.60 12.37 12.53
N PHE A 142 2.74 13.01 12.76
CA PHE A 142 3.46 13.73 11.72
C PHE A 142 3.97 12.76 10.64
N ASP A 143 4.58 11.65 11.04
CA ASP A 143 5.03 10.62 10.09
C ASP A 143 3.87 10.03 9.28
N ARG A 144 2.70 9.81 9.89
CA ARG A 144 1.49 9.37 9.16
C ARG A 144 1.03 10.42 8.15
N TYR A 145 1.10 11.69 8.52
CA TYR A 145 0.78 12.78 7.61
C TYR A 145 1.75 12.83 6.42
N VAL A 146 3.06 12.78 6.69
CA VAL A 146 4.11 12.71 5.66
C VAL A 146 3.91 11.47 4.76
N GLU A 147 3.57 10.32 5.35
CA GLU A 147 3.29 9.08 4.62
C GLU A 147 2.07 9.21 3.70
N ASP A 148 1.02 9.92 4.14
CA ASP A 148 -0.17 10.12 3.31
C ASP A 148 0.02 11.20 2.24
N ARG A 149 0.83 12.23 2.49
CA ARG A 149 1.02 13.34 1.53
C ARG A 149 2.07 13.09 0.47
N ARG A 150 3.10 12.30 0.78
CA ARG A 150 4.27 12.08 -0.12
C ARG A 150 4.27 10.69 -0.74
N GLN A 151 3.08 10.16 -1.04
CA GLN A 151 2.91 8.79 -1.53
C GLN A 151 3.78 8.54 -2.76
N GLY A 152 4.53 7.43 -2.74
CA GLY A 152 5.43 7.06 -3.84
C GLY A 152 6.82 7.70 -3.78
N SER A 153 7.11 8.55 -2.79
CA SER A 153 8.43 9.18 -2.69
C SER A 153 9.52 8.20 -2.28
N LYS A 154 10.75 8.50 -2.72
CA LYS A 154 11.97 7.76 -2.35
C LYS A 154 12.18 7.70 -0.83
N ILE A 155 11.77 8.73 -0.10
CA ILE A 155 11.89 8.78 1.37
C ILE A 155 10.96 7.74 2.03
N GLN A 156 9.73 7.64 1.56
CA GLN A 156 8.81 6.62 2.05
C GLN A 156 9.29 5.21 1.71
N ALA A 157 9.76 5.01 0.49
CA ALA A 157 10.32 3.73 0.05
C ALA A 157 11.49 3.31 0.95
N GLY A 158 12.47 4.19 1.18
CA GLY A 158 13.59 3.93 2.08
C GLY A 158 13.15 3.54 3.50
N ARG A 159 12.17 4.26 4.06
CA ARG A 159 11.63 3.98 5.39
C ARG A 159 10.97 2.60 5.48
N ILE A 160 10.14 2.23 4.50
CA ILE A 160 9.47 0.93 4.46
C ILE A 160 10.50 -0.20 4.37
N ALA A 161 11.50 -0.06 3.48
CA ALA A 161 12.56 -1.04 3.33
C ALA A 161 13.26 -1.30 4.67
N ARG A 162 13.64 -0.23 5.37
CA ARG A 162 14.29 -0.31 6.67
C ARG A 162 13.45 -1.05 7.71
N ILE A 163 12.16 -0.72 7.85
CA ILE A 163 11.29 -1.40 8.84
C ILE A 163 11.23 -2.90 8.55
N ILE A 164 11.15 -3.28 7.27
CA ILE A 164 11.13 -4.68 6.85
C ILE A 164 12.47 -5.35 7.16
N GLU A 165 13.61 -4.74 6.81
CA GLU A 165 14.95 -5.29 7.11
C GLU A 165 15.18 -5.48 8.60
N GLN A 166 14.80 -4.50 9.41
CA GLN A 166 14.89 -4.60 10.86
C GLN A 166 13.98 -5.71 11.40
N GLY A 167 12.78 -5.87 10.85
CA GLY A 167 11.88 -6.98 11.18
C GLY A 167 12.52 -8.34 10.87
N ILE A 168 13.03 -8.50 9.66
CA ILE A 168 13.68 -9.70 9.14
C ILE A 168 14.95 -10.06 9.92
N GLY A 169 15.76 -9.06 10.27
CA GLY A 169 17.03 -9.23 10.98
C GLY A 169 16.88 -9.68 12.44
N ARG A 170 15.69 -9.62 13.03
CA ARG A 170 15.47 -9.98 14.45
C ARG A 170 15.41 -11.47 14.72
N ALA A 171 15.02 -12.24 13.73
CA ALA A 171 14.80 -13.67 13.90
C ALA A 171 16.07 -14.51 13.73
N VAL A 172 17.19 -13.90 13.32
CA VAL A 172 18.45 -14.61 13.05
C VAL A 172 19.61 -13.81 13.64
N ARG A 173 20.34 -14.40 14.59
CA ARG A 173 21.38 -13.68 15.36
C ARG A 173 22.80 -14.22 15.23
N GLY A 174 22.99 -15.33 14.55
CA GLY A 174 24.31 -15.90 14.30
C GLY A 174 24.45 -16.41 12.88
N GLU A 175 25.69 -16.59 12.44
CA GLU A 175 26.01 -17.13 11.10
C GLU A 175 25.39 -18.51 10.86
N LYS A 176 25.23 -19.31 11.93
CA LYS A 176 24.65 -20.66 11.89
C LYS A 176 23.15 -20.69 12.21
N ASP A 177 22.56 -19.55 12.52
CA ASP A 177 21.15 -19.44 12.86
C ASP A 177 20.29 -19.40 11.58
N TYR A 178 19.02 -19.79 11.69
CA TYR A 178 18.12 -19.93 10.55
C TYR A 178 16.67 -19.65 10.90
N CYS A 179 15.94 -19.03 9.96
CA CYS A 179 14.54 -18.71 10.11
C CYS A 179 13.80 -18.73 8.77
N VAL A 180 12.53 -19.16 8.81
CA VAL A 180 11.59 -18.98 7.71
C VAL A 180 10.84 -17.67 7.91
N ILE A 181 10.83 -16.83 6.89
CA ILE A 181 10.18 -15.52 6.90
C ILE A 181 9.03 -15.54 5.93
N VAL A 182 7.81 -15.50 6.45
CA VAL A 182 6.59 -15.51 5.64
C VAL A 182 6.05 -14.09 5.53
N ILE A 183 5.98 -13.57 4.32
CA ILE A 183 5.50 -12.21 4.05
C ILE A 183 4.10 -12.29 3.45
N ILE A 184 3.11 -11.71 4.13
CA ILE A 184 1.71 -11.69 3.68
C ILE A 184 1.11 -10.28 3.68
N GLY A 185 0.07 -10.09 2.88
CA GLY A 185 -0.65 -8.82 2.76
C GLY A 185 -0.27 -8.08 1.48
N SER A 186 -1.28 -7.79 0.66
CA SER A 186 -1.12 -7.23 -0.70
C SER A 186 -0.33 -5.93 -0.72
N ASP A 187 -0.57 -5.00 0.21
CA ASP A 187 0.15 -3.72 0.27
C ASP A 187 1.66 -3.89 0.52
N LEU A 188 2.02 -4.87 1.36
CA LEU A 188 3.41 -5.17 1.68
C LEU A 188 4.10 -5.86 0.51
N VAL A 189 3.44 -6.87 -0.07
CA VAL A 189 3.96 -7.60 -1.22
C VAL A 189 4.13 -6.65 -2.42
N ARG A 190 3.16 -5.77 -2.68
CA ARG A 190 3.26 -4.72 -3.70
C ARG A 190 4.43 -3.80 -3.43
N ALA A 191 4.64 -3.36 -2.18
CA ALA A 191 5.79 -2.54 -1.85
C ALA A 191 7.10 -3.26 -2.19
N LEU A 192 7.28 -4.52 -1.76
CA LEU A 192 8.48 -5.31 -2.05
C LEU A 192 8.76 -5.55 -3.54
N GLN A 193 7.70 -5.60 -4.35
CA GLN A 193 7.80 -5.78 -5.79
C GLN A 193 8.00 -4.48 -6.55
N ALA A 194 7.67 -3.33 -5.96
CA ALA A 194 7.67 -2.05 -6.65
C ALA A 194 9.06 -1.70 -7.25
N PRO A 195 9.11 -1.24 -8.50
CA PRO A 195 10.34 -0.72 -9.10
C PRO A 195 10.95 0.39 -8.23
N GLY A 196 12.27 0.36 -8.03
CA GLY A 196 12.98 1.31 -7.17
C GLY A 196 12.89 1.04 -5.66
N GLN A 197 11.89 0.29 -5.17
CA GLN A 197 11.84 -0.13 -3.76
C GLN A 197 13.01 -1.05 -3.42
N ARG A 198 13.34 -1.98 -4.34
CA ARG A 198 14.42 -2.97 -4.13
C ARG A 198 15.79 -2.34 -3.93
N ASP A 199 15.98 -1.12 -4.43
CA ASP A 199 17.24 -0.40 -4.30
C ASP A 199 17.44 0.13 -2.88
N PHE A 200 16.41 0.14 -2.03
CA PHE A 200 16.51 0.57 -0.63
C PHE A 200 16.82 -0.57 0.34
N PHE A 201 16.78 -1.83 -0.12
CA PHE A 201 17.23 -2.97 0.67
C PHE A 201 18.74 -3.13 0.58
N SER A 202 19.35 -3.62 1.66
CA SER A 202 20.73 -4.12 1.62
C SER A 202 20.88 -5.22 0.58
N ASP A 203 22.12 -5.42 0.10
CA ASP A 203 22.40 -6.48 -0.87
C ASP A 203 21.97 -7.86 -0.35
N GLN A 204 22.13 -8.12 0.96
CA GLN A 204 21.65 -9.35 1.61
C GLN A 204 20.13 -9.50 1.49
N THR A 205 19.36 -8.52 2.00
CA THR A 205 17.89 -8.63 1.98
C THR A 205 17.35 -8.69 0.55
N ARG A 206 17.94 -7.92 -0.37
CA ARG A 206 17.55 -7.94 -1.78
C ARG A 206 17.76 -9.32 -2.39
N THR A 207 18.90 -9.95 -2.12
CA THR A 207 19.20 -11.31 -2.58
C THR A 207 18.22 -12.31 -1.97
N GLN A 208 17.96 -12.24 -0.66
CA GLN A 208 16.99 -13.11 0.02
C GLN A 208 15.56 -12.99 -0.53
N ILE A 209 15.10 -11.76 -0.83
CA ILE A 209 13.81 -11.55 -1.49
C ILE A 209 13.81 -12.15 -2.91
N GLN A 210 14.91 -12.02 -3.65
CA GLN A 210 15.03 -12.61 -4.99
C GLN A 210 15.00 -14.14 -4.92
N LEU A 211 15.74 -14.77 -4.01
CA LEU A 211 15.67 -16.21 -3.79
C LEU A 211 14.25 -16.66 -3.41
N GLY A 212 13.53 -15.86 -2.63
CA GLY A 212 12.11 -16.12 -2.34
C GLY A 212 11.20 -16.10 -3.56
N LYS A 213 11.54 -15.32 -4.61
CA LYS A 213 10.84 -15.36 -5.90
C LYS A 213 11.19 -16.61 -6.68
N ASP A 214 12.48 -16.95 -6.75
CA ASP A 214 12.96 -18.13 -7.49
C ASP A 214 12.35 -19.42 -6.90
N ILE A 215 12.31 -19.53 -5.56
CA ILE A 215 11.65 -20.67 -4.88
C ILE A 215 10.15 -20.69 -5.15
N ALA A 216 9.50 -19.52 -5.22
CA ALA A 216 8.07 -19.46 -5.52
C ALA A 216 7.76 -19.97 -6.94
N GLU A 217 8.63 -19.68 -7.90
CA GLU A 217 8.54 -20.21 -9.27
C GLU A 217 8.73 -21.73 -9.30
N LEU A 218 9.76 -22.26 -8.66
CA LEU A 218 9.97 -23.72 -8.56
C LEU A 218 8.77 -24.42 -7.91
N THR A 219 8.18 -23.81 -6.89
CA THR A 219 7.01 -24.39 -6.20
C THR A 219 5.75 -24.35 -7.05
N LYS A 220 5.59 -23.35 -7.93
CA LYS A 220 4.50 -23.35 -8.92
C LYS A 220 4.61 -24.55 -9.85
N GLU A 221 5.81 -24.87 -10.33
CA GLU A 221 6.03 -26.02 -11.21
C GLU A 221 5.62 -27.34 -10.52
N GLU A 222 5.93 -27.49 -9.22
CA GLU A 222 5.47 -28.65 -8.42
C GLU A 222 3.94 -28.73 -8.28
N ILE A 223 3.29 -27.59 -8.11
CA ILE A 223 1.82 -27.49 -8.00
C ILE A 223 1.17 -27.81 -9.35
N ASP A 224 1.71 -27.27 -10.45
CA ASP A 224 1.25 -27.52 -11.81
C ASP A 224 1.45 -29.00 -12.20
N ALA A 225 2.45 -29.68 -11.63
CA ALA A 225 2.66 -31.12 -11.74
C ALA A 225 1.69 -31.97 -10.89
N GLY A 226 0.79 -31.34 -10.12
CA GLY A 226 -0.31 -32.00 -9.39
C GLY A 226 -0.15 -32.05 -7.87
N THR A 227 0.85 -31.39 -7.30
CA THR A 227 1.02 -31.30 -5.84
C THR A 227 -0.04 -30.38 -5.22
N ASP A 228 -0.63 -30.77 -4.08
CA ASP A 228 -1.54 -29.89 -3.36
C ASP A 228 -0.81 -28.62 -2.87
N ILE A 229 -1.47 -27.48 -3.02
CA ILE A 229 -0.91 -26.14 -2.77
C ILE A 229 -0.40 -26.00 -1.32
N MET A 230 -1.15 -26.47 -0.34
CA MET A 230 -0.74 -26.39 1.07
C MET A 230 0.33 -27.42 1.39
N ILE A 231 0.36 -28.57 0.71
CA ILE A 231 1.44 -29.55 0.84
C ILE A 231 2.75 -28.96 0.32
N ALA A 232 2.75 -28.38 -0.88
CA ALA A 232 3.93 -27.73 -1.48
C ALA A 232 4.45 -26.60 -0.58
N PHE A 233 3.57 -25.69 -0.15
CA PHE A 233 3.94 -24.60 0.76
C PHE A 233 4.55 -25.10 2.09
N ASN A 234 3.92 -26.09 2.74
CA ASN A 234 4.46 -26.67 3.96
C ASN A 234 5.75 -27.46 3.73
N GLY A 235 5.95 -28.00 2.52
CA GLY A 235 7.19 -28.63 2.07
C GLY A 235 8.36 -27.66 2.13
N LEU A 236 8.22 -26.49 1.52
CA LEU A 236 9.23 -25.42 1.58
C LEU A 236 9.60 -25.05 3.01
N VAL A 237 8.60 -24.76 3.84
CA VAL A 237 8.80 -24.39 5.24
C VAL A 237 9.60 -25.49 5.95
N LYS A 238 9.27 -26.76 5.71
CA LYS A 238 9.98 -27.90 6.29
C LYS A 238 11.41 -28.06 5.78
N GLN A 239 11.72 -27.72 4.53
CA GLN A 239 13.08 -27.83 4.00
C GLN A 239 14.07 -26.98 4.82
N CYS A 240 13.74 -25.71 5.07
CA CYS A 240 14.56 -24.85 5.93
C CYS A 240 14.59 -25.36 7.39
N LEU A 241 13.43 -25.69 7.95
CA LEU A 241 13.32 -26.10 9.36
C LEU A 241 14.02 -27.42 9.67
N ASN A 242 14.01 -28.37 8.73
CA ASN A 242 14.67 -29.67 8.86
C ASN A 242 16.15 -29.63 8.45
N ARG A 243 16.66 -28.45 8.07
CA ARG A 243 18.05 -28.27 7.63
C ARG A 243 18.42 -29.15 6.44
N ASP A 244 17.52 -29.25 5.47
CA ASP A 244 17.76 -30.02 4.24
C ASP A 244 19.10 -29.64 3.60
N GLU A 245 19.93 -30.65 3.27
CA GLU A 245 21.29 -30.43 2.76
C GLU A 245 21.27 -29.72 1.40
N GLY A 246 20.36 -30.11 0.49
CA GLY A 246 20.24 -29.48 -0.82
C GLY A 246 19.83 -28.01 -0.72
N TRP A 247 18.88 -27.70 0.16
CA TRP A 247 18.50 -26.33 0.47
C TRP A 247 19.67 -25.49 1.00
N LYS A 248 20.40 -26.00 2.00
CA LYS A 248 21.53 -25.27 2.59
C LYS A 248 22.62 -24.99 1.57
N ASP A 249 22.97 -26.00 0.77
CA ASP A 249 23.99 -25.88 -0.26
C ASP A 249 23.56 -24.84 -1.31
N TRP A 250 22.33 -24.96 -1.82
CA TRP A 250 21.78 -24.01 -2.78
C TRP A 250 21.74 -22.58 -2.22
N TYR A 251 21.20 -22.38 -1.02
CA TYR A 251 21.11 -21.07 -0.38
C TYR A 251 22.50 -20.47 -0.16
N SER A 252 23.46 -21.26 0.35
CA SER A 252 24.82 -20.78 0.57
C SER A 252 25.51 -20.41 -0.76
N THR A 253 25.35 -21.19 -1.83
CA THR A 253 25.90 -20.85 -3.14
C THR A 253 25.36 -19.50 -3.62
N GLN A 254 24.03 -19.34 -3.60
CA GLN A 254 23.40 -18.11 -4.07
C GLN A 254 23.80 -16.88 -3.24
N MET A 255 23.87 -17.02 -1.91
CA MET A 255 24.29 -15.94 -1.03
C MET A 255 25.79 -15.61 -1.14
N ASN A 256 26.64 -16.59 -1.44
CA ASN A 256 28.07 -16.37 -1.67
C ASN A 256 28.34 -15.71 -3.03
N ASP A 257 27.47 -15.94 -4.02
CA ASP A 257 27.51 -15.28 -5.34
C ASP A 257 26.90 -13.86 -5.32
N MET A 258 26.43 -13.40 -4.15
CA MET A 258 25.89 -12.07 -3.96
C MET A 258 26.92 -11.01 -4.39
N LYS A 259 26.61 -10.31 -5.48
CA LYS A 259 27.40 -9.17 -5.91
C LYS A 259 27.18 -8.02 -4.94
N SER A 260 28.18 -7.74 -4.10
CA SER A 260 28.23 -6.48 -3.35
C SER A 260 28.23 -5.33 -4.36
N ARG A 261 27.18 -4.52 -4.35
CA ARG A 261 27.10 -3.32 -5.18
C ARG A 261 27.77 -2.13 -4.51
N GLY A 262 28.40 -2.35 -3.34
CA GLY A 262 28.66 -1.31 -2.36
C GLY A 262 27.34 -0.83 -1.75
N GLN A 263 27.38 -0.27 -0.53
CA GLN A 263 26.28 0.61 -0.13
C GLN A 263 26.26 1.76 -1.14
N ALA A 264 25.26 1.76 -2.03
CA ALA A 264 24.98 2.94 -2.82
C ALA A 264 24.55 4.01 -1.82
N THR A 265 25.49 4.80 -1.30
CA THR A 265 25.11 5.93 -0.47
C THR A 265 24.16 6.77 -1.31
N ARG A 266 22.94 6.96 -0.83
CA ARG A 266 21.91 7.67 -1.58
C ARG A 266 22.19 9.14 -1.48
N GLU A 267 23.22 9.59 -2.20
CA GLU A 267 23.66 10.98 -2.21
C GLU A 267 22.53 11.93 -2.57
N ASP A 268 21.58 11.48 -3.39
CA ASP A 268 20.34 12.19 -3.69
C ASP A 268 19.49 12.42 -2.42
N LEU A 269 19.25 11.37 -1.63
CA LEU A 269 18.50 11.48 -0.37
C LEU A 269 19.27 12.22 0.72
N LEU A 270 20.58 12.03 0.82
CA LEU A 270 21.41 12.75 1.79
C LEU A 270 21.39 14.27 1.53
N ARG A 271 21.42 14.68 0.26
CA ARG A 271 21.24 16.09 -0.14
C ARG A 271 19.90 16.63 0.29
N VAL A 272 18.81 15.87 0.05
CA VAL A 272 17.47 16.21 0.51
C VAL A 272 17.42 16.40 2.03
N PHE A 273 17.89 15.42 2.80
CA PHE A 273 17.86 15.48 4.26
C PHE A 273 18.68 16.66 4.80
N GLN A 274 19.84 16.94 4.19
CA GLN A 274 20.67 18.08 4.58
C GLN A 274 19.99 19.41 4.29
N ALA A 275 19.34 19.55 3.13
CA ALA A 275 18.59 20.75 2.76
C ALA A 275 17.41 20.99 3.72
N GLU A 276 16.64 19.94 4.04
CA GLU A 276 15.54 20.00 5.01
C GLU A 276 16.02 20.47 6.40
N VAL A 277 17.15 19.93 6.90
CA VAL A 277 17.73 20.34 8.19
C VAL A 277 18.23 21.78 8.17
N ASN A 278 18.92 22.18 7.10
CA ASN A 278 19.44 23.53 6.96
C ASN A 278 18.30 24.56 6.94
N ALA A 279 17.25 24.29 6.15
CA ALA A 279 16.08 25.14 6.08
C ALA A 279 15.38 25.29 7.45
N GLU A 280 15.19 24.18 8.16
CA GLU A 280 14.54 24.20 9.47
C GLU A 280 15.38 24.95 10.52
N ARG A 281 16.71 24.81 10.49
CA ARG A 281 17.61 25.60 11.36
C ARG A 281 17.56 27.10 11.06
N GLU A 282 17.57 27.48 9.78
CA GLU A 282 17.45 28.88 9.37
C GLU A 282 16.09 29.45 9.79
N PHE A 283 15.01 28.69 9.63
CA PHE A 283 13.67 29.07 10.06
C PHE A 283 13.57 29.29 11.57
N GLN A 284 14.11 28.35 12.38
CA GLN A 284 14.18 28.48 13.83
C GLN A 284 15.03 29.67 14.27
N GLY A 285 16.04 30.05 13.49
CA GLY A 285 16.85 31.25 13.68
C GLY A 285 16.16 32.57 13.26
N GLY A 286 14.94 32.52 12.72
CA GLY A 286 14.20 33.69 12.21
C GLY A 286 14.63 34.15 10.82
N ASN A 287 15.47 33.39 10.12
CA ASN A 287 15.97 33.71 8.77
C ASN A 287 15.04 33.11 7.71
N TYR A 288 13.81 33.62 7.62
CA TYR A 288 12.75 33.05 6.78
C TYR A 288 13.12 32.94 5.29
N ASP A 289 13.74 33.98 4.72
CA ASP A 289 14.13 33.99 3.30
C ASP A 289 15.21 32.95 3.02
N ARG A 290 16.21 32.81 3.89
CA ARG A 290 17.26 31.78 3.75
C ARG A 290 16.72 30.35 3.88
N ALA A 291 15.71 30.16 4.74
CA ALA A 291 15.03 28.86 4.87
C ALA A 291 14.28 28.50 3.57
N ALA A 292 13.55 29.47 3.01
CA ALA A 292 12.86 29.33 1.72
C ALA A 292 13.85 29.05 0.57
N ASP A 293 14.93 29.82 0.47
CA ASP A 293 15.97 29.68 -0.57
C ASP A 293 16.66 28.31 -0.54
N SER A 294 16.85 27.75 0.67
CA SER A 294 17.45 26.42 0.85
C SER A 294 16.60 25.32 0.22
N ILE A 295 15.27 25.40 0.37
CA ILE A 295 14.34 24.45 -0.25
C ILE A 295 14.10 24.78 -1.73
N GLN A 296 14.09 26.05 -2.12
CA GLN A 296 13.98 26.45 -3.52
C GLN A 296 15.16 25.91 -4.33
N SER A 297 16.37 25.99 -3.78
CA SER A 297 17.56 25.39 -4.38
C SER A 297 17.43 23.87 -4.54
N LEU A 298 16.76 23.18 -3.61
CA LEU A 298 16.47 21.75 -3.75
C LEU A 298 15.51 21.49 -4.93
N LEU A 299 14.44 22.28 -5.04
CA LEU A 299 13.47 22.18 -6.13
C LEU A 299 14.08 22.43 -7.51
N ASP A 300 15.06 23.32 -7.60
CA ASP A 300 15.67 23.71 -8.87
C ASP A 300 16.73 22.70 -9.36
N ASN A 301 17.39 21.99 -8.43
CA ASN A 301 18.53 21.13 -8.74
C ASN A 301 18.21 19.62 -8.73
N GLU A 302 17.14 19.19 -8.06
CA GLU A 302 16.76 17.78 -7.98
C GLU A 302 15.55 17.46 -8.86
N ALA A 303 15.60 16.32 -9.55
CA ALA A 303 14.49 15.81 -10.34
C ALA A 303 13.43 15.17 -9.42
N LEU A 304 12.46 15.99 -8.99
CA LEU A 304 11.36 15.59 -8.12
C LEU A 304 10.06 15.41 -8.91
N ASP A 305 9.27 14.40 -8.53
CA ASP A 305 7.91 14.24 -9.04
C ASP A 305 6.97 15.35 -8.54
N ASP A 306 5.80 15.49 -9.18
CA ASP A 306 4.83 16.53 -8.82
C ASP A 306 4.39 16.46 -7.35
N SER A 307 4.29 15.26 -6.77
CA SER A 307 3.88 15.07 -5.38
C SER A 307 4.90 15.67 -4.41
N GLU A 308 6.19 15.38 -4.63
CA GLU A 308 7.33 15.91 -3.89
C GLU A 308 7.52 17.41 -4.12
N ARG A 309 7.38 17.88 -5.36
CA ARG A 309 7.43 19.32 -5.67
C ARG A 309 6.34 20.08 -4.91
N GLY A 310 5.13 19.54 -4.89
CA GLY A 310 4.03 20.09 -4.10
C GLY A 310 4.39 20.16 -2.62
N TRP A 311 4.97 19.10 -2.06
CA TRP A 311 5.36 19.05 -0.65
C TRP A 311 6.34 20.17 -0.29
N TYR A 312 7.42 20.33 -1.06
CA TYR A 312 8.41 21.35 -0.77
C TYR A 312 7.91 22.78 -1.02
N LEU A 313 7.02 22.99 -2.00
CA LEU A 313 6.34 24.28 -2.13
C LEU A 313 5.49 24.63 -0.91
N GLN A 314 4.85 23.65 -0.26
CA GLN A 314 4.16 23.86 1.01
C GLN A 314 5.13 24.16 2.15
N GLU A 315 6.31 23.54 2.18
CA GLU A 315 7.34 23.87 3.17
C GLU A 315 7.87 25.30 2.99
N ILE A 316 8.13 25.73 1.75
CA ILE A 316 8.47 27.14 1.45
C ILE A 316 7.31 28.05 1.89
N ALA A 317 6.05 27.68 1.58
CA ALA A 317 4.89 28.44 2.04
C ALA A 317 4.85 28.59 3.57
N ARG A 318 5.21 27.53 4.33
CA ARG A 318 5.32 27.59 5.80
C ARG A 318 6.41 28.58 6.21
N TYR A 319 7.59 28.50 5.61
CA TYR A 319 8.72 29.37 5.97
C TYR A 319 8.46 30.84 5.65
N THR A 320 7.75 31.13 4.56
CA THR A 320 7.37 32.50 4.14
C THR A 320 6.18 33.06 4.93
N TYR A 321 5.39 32.24 5.61
CA TYR A 321 4.17 32.70 6.29
C TYR A 321 4.38 33.84 7.32
N PRO A 322 5.44 33.82 8.16
CA PRO A 322 5.69 34.90 9.10
C PRO A 322 6.05 36.24 8.44
N SER A 323 6.72 36.23 7.27
CA SER A 323 7.12 37.44 6.55
C SER A 323 6.04 37.95 5.59
N SER A 324 5.36 37.05 4.87
CA SER A 324 4.34 37.39 3.88
C SER A 324 3.24 36.33 3.79
N LYS A 325 2.07 36.64 4.37
CA LYS A 325 0.89 35.77 4.29
C LYS A 325 0.34 35.64 2.87
N ALA A 326 0.47 36.69 2.05
CA ALA A 326 -0.03 36.70 0.69
C ALA A 326 0.81 35.77 -0.21
N GLU A 327 2.13 35.88 -0.13
CA GLU A 327 3.07 35.05 -0.88
C GLU A 327 3.01 33.59 -0.41
N SER A 328 2.97 33.36 0.92
CA SER A 328 2.73 32.03 1.49
C SER A 328 1.46 31.38 0.92
N ASN A 329 0.36 32.13 0.82
CA ASN A 329 -0.87 31.60 0.22
C ASN A 329 -0.73 31.32 -1.29
N GLU A 330 0.06 32.10 -2.03
CA GLU A 330 0.37 31.83 -3.43
C GLU A 330 1.20 30.56 -3.62
N LEU A 331 2.24 30.39 -2.83
CA LEU A 331 3.04 29.17 -2.77
C LEU A 331 2.16 27.96 -2.41
N GLN A 332 1.29 28.10 -1.41
CA GLN A 332 0.36 27.04 -1.02
C GLN A 332 -0.64 26.70 -2.14
N ARG A 333 -1.11 27.68 -2.91
CA ARG A 333 -1.96 27.41 -4.09
C ARG A 333 -1.21 26.56 -5.10
N ASN A 334 0.05 26.86 -5.36
CA ASN A 334 0.85 26.09 -6.31
C ASN A 334 1.19 24.70 -5.75
N ALA A 335 1.55 24.60 -4.47
CA ALA A 335 1.74 23.33 -3.77
C ALA A 335 0.53 22.41 -3.94
N HIS A 336 -0.68 22.92 -3.67
CA HIS A 336 -1.91 22.17 -3.78
C HIS A 336 -2.29 21.81 -5.23
N LYS A 337 -1.88 22.60 -6.23
CA LYS A 337 -2.05 22.23 -7.65
C LYS A 337 -1.24 21.00 -8.03
N PHE A 338 0.01 20.94 -7.57
CA PHE A 338 0.90 19.79 -7.82
C PHE A 338 0.48 18.57 -7.00
N ASN A 339 0.01 18.79 -5.77
CA ASN A 339 -0.41 17.73 -4.87
C ASN A 339 -1.67 18.13 -4.10
N ARG A 340 -2.84 17.71 -4.60
CA ARG A 340 -4.16 18.04 -4.03
C ARG A 340 -4.43 17.40 -2.67
N SER A 341 -3.55 16.51 -2.22
CA SER A 341 -3.62 15.97 -0.87
C SER A 341 -3.10 16.99 0.17
N LEU A 342 -2.33 18.00 -0.23
CA LEU A 342 -1.75 18.99 0.68
C LEU A 342 -2.78 19.98 1.25
N LEU A 343 -2.34 20.82 2.19
CA LEU A 343 -3.21 21.83 2.81
C LEU A 343 -3.86 22.71 1.74
N ARG A 344 -5.12 23.07 1.97
CA ARG A 344 -5.83 23.96 1.06
C ARG A 344 -5.29 25.38 1.22
N PRO A 345 -5.14 26.13 0.11
CA PRO A 345 -4.89 27.56 0.20
C PRO A 345 -6.08 28.26 0.86
N LYS A 346 -5.81 29.33 1.60
CA LYS A 346 -6.83 30.10 2.33
C LYS A 346 -7.80 30.80 1.38
N GLU A 347 -7.30 31.28 0.25
CA GLU A 347 -8.05 32.08 -0.72
C GLU A 347 -7.74 31.66 -2.16
N ASN A 348 -8.66 31.96 -3.09
CA ASN A 348 -8.49 31.81 -4.54
C ASN A 348 -8.17 30.39 -5.02
N MET A 349 -8.89 29.40 -4.48
CA MET A 349 -8.82 28.01 -4.94
C MET A 349 -9.46 27.88 -6.34
N ILE A 350 -8.73 27.34 -7.31
CA ILE A 350 -9.24 27.13 -8.67
C ILE A 350 -9.67 25.66 -8.82
N PHE A 351 -10.97 25.42 -8.93
CA PHE A 351 -11.50 24.08 -9.19
C PHE A 351 -11.11 23.62 -10.59
N THR A 352 -10.50 22.43 -10.69
CA THR A 352 -10.15 21.79 -11.97
C THR A 352 -11.11 20.63 -12.23
N LYS A 353 -11.77 20.62 -13.38
CA LYS A 353 -12.70 19.55 -13.76
C LYS A 353 -11.97 18.24 -14.10
N VAL A 354 -12.58 17.11 -13.73
CA VAL A 354 -12.22 15.79 -14.24
C VAL A 354 -12.46 15.76 -15.74
N LYS A 355 -11.44 15.33 -16.50
CA LYS A 355 -11.53 15.21 -17.96
C LYS A 355 -12.22 13.90 -18.34
N THR A 356 -13.01 13.91 -19.41
CA THR A 356 -13.44 12.69 -20.09
C THR A 356 -12.46 12.33 -21.20
N LEU A 357 -12.29 11.04 -21.48
CA LEU A 357 -11.34 10.54 -22.47
C LEU A 357 -12.07 9.98 -23.70
N THR A 358 -11.40 10.01 -24.85
CA THR A 358 -11.87 9.27 -26.03
C THR A 358 -11.66 7.77 -25.80
N PRO A 359 -12.39 6.88 -26.51
CA PRO A 359 -12.19 5.44 -26.41
C PRO A 359 -10.73 5.01 -26.65
N GLU A 360 -10.06 5.63 -27.61
CA GLU A 360 -8.66 5.34 -27.98
C GLU A 360 -7.71 5.68 -26.83
N LYS A 361 -7.83 6.90 -26.27
CA LYS A 361 -7.02 7.33 -25.12
C LYS A 361 -7.24 6.47 -23.88
N ARG A 362 -8.47 6.00 -23.66
CA ARG A 362 -8.75 5.05 -22.57
C ARG A 362 -7.99 3.75 -22.79
N LEU A 363 -8.01 3.19 -24.00
CA LEU A 363 -7.29 1.95 -24.34
C LEU A 363 -5.77 2.13 -24.21
N GLU A 364 -5.23 3.25 -24.69
CA GLU A 364 -3.80 3.61 -24.52
C GLU A 364 -3.40 3.61 -23.03
N ARG A 365 -4.24 4.19 -22.15
CA ARG A 365 -3.98 4.21 -20.70
C ARG A 365 -4.05 2.83 -20.07
N ILE A 366 -5.02 2.00 -20.45
CA ILE A 366 -5.10 0.61 -19.97
C ILE A 366 -3.85 -0.16 -20.39
N LYS A 367 -3.46 -0.02 -21.66
CA LYS A 367 -2.24 -0.64 -22.19
C LYS A 367 -1.01 -0.16 -21.44
N ALA A 368 -0.86 1.14 -21.23
CA ALA A 368 0.24 1.73 -20.46
C ALA A 368 0.27 1.18 -19.03
N TRP A 369 -0.89 1.10 -18.36
CA TRP A 369 -1.00 0.56 -17.00
C TRP A 369 -0.57 -0.91 -16.94
N ILE A 370 -1.05 -1.75 -17.87
CA ILE A 370 -0.65 -3.18 -17.91
C ILE A 370 0.84 -3.33 -18.23
N SER A 371 1.35 -2.57 -19.20
CA SER A 371 2.76 -2.64 -19.62
C SER A 371 3.75 -2.07 -18.61
N SER A 372 3.26 -1.39 -17.56
CA SER A 372 4.09 -0.88 -16.48
C SER A 372 4.59 -1.96 -15.52
N HIS A 373 4.06 -3.18 -15.64
CA HIS A 373 4.46 -4.35 -14.87
C HIS A 373 5.39 -5.25 -15.69
N GLU A 374 6.44 -5.77 -15.04
CA GLU A 374 7.36 -6.71 -15.70
C GLU A 374 6.72 -8.09 -15.84
N LEU A 375 6.07 -8.58 -14.78
CA LEU A 375 5.41 -9.88 -14.73
C LEU A 375 3.91 -9.73 -14.44
N PHE A 376 3.12 -10.72 -14.88
CA PHE A 376 1.69 -10.76 -14.60
C PHE A 376 1.40 -10.84 -13.08
N GLU A 377 2.25 -11.53 -12.32
CA GLU A 377 2.16 -11.63 -10.87
C GLU A 377 2.26 -10.26 -10.17
N ASP A 378 3.10 -9.35 -10.69
CA ASP A 378 3.23 -8.00 -10.15
C ASP A 378 1.94 -7.21 -10.40
N LEU A 379 1.38 -7.34 -11.61
CA LEU A 379 0.08 -6.76 -11.97
C LEU A 379 -1.05 -7.30 -11.09
N ALA A 380 -1.13 -8.63 -10.93
CA ALA A 380 -2.15 -9.29 -10.12
C ALA A 380 -2.07 -8.87 -8.65
N THR A 381 -0.84 -8.73 -8.11
CA THR A 381 -0.61 -8.23 -6.76
C THR A 381 -1.11 -6.80 -6.60
N GLN A 382 -0.79 -5.90 -7.54
CA GLN A 382 -1.28 -4.52 -7.51
C GLN A 382 -2.81 -4.46 -7.65
N LEU A 383 -3.39 -5.29 -8.51
CA LEU A 383 -4.82 -5.37 -8.69
C LEU A 383 -5.53 -5.84 -7.41
N ASP A 384 -5.05 -6.90 -6.77
CA ASP A 384 -5.64 -7.38 -5.52
C ASP A 384 -5.52 -6.35 -4.39
N ALA A 385 -4.45 -5.55 -4.35
CA ALA A 385 -4.36 -4.42 -3.40
C ALA A 385 -5.48 -3.39 -3.59
N ILE A 386 -5.94 -3.17 -4.83
CA ILE A 386 -7.09 -2.32 -5.13
C ILE A 386 -8.40 -3.05 -4.74
N LEU A 387 -8.60 -4.26 -5.26
CA LEU A 387 -9.87 -4.97 -5.13
C LEU A 387 -10.20 -5.37 -3.69
N THR A 388 -9.20 -5.68 -2.86
CA THR A 388 -9.42 -6.02 -1.44
C THR A 388 -9.94 -4.86 -0.61
N HIS A 389 -9.59 -3.61 -0.98
CA HIS A 389 -10.08 -2.40 -0.34
C HIS A 389 -11.49 -2.00 -0.81
N LEU A 390 -11.98 -2.56 -1.93
CA LEU A 390 -13.34 -2.39 -2.42
C LEU A 390 -14.31 -3.38 -1.75
N SER A 391 -14.38 -3.34 -0.42
CA SER A 391 -15.30 -4.17 0.37
C SER A 391 -15.92 -3.40 1.54
N PHE A 392 -17.15 -3.76 1.91
CA PHE A 392 -17.82 -3.18 3.08
C PHE A 392 -17.06 -3.52 4.37
N GLY A 393 -16.95 -2.55 5.28
CA GLY A 393 -16.14 -2.62 6.49
C GLY A 393 -14.71 -2.09 6.34
N VAL A 394 -14.29 -1.74 5.12
CA VAL A 394 -13.06 -0.98 4.86
C VAL A 394 -13.31 0.50 5.19
N ILE A 395 -12.31 1.12 5.82
CA ILE A 395 -12.34 2.54 6.20
C ILE A 395 -12.56 3.39 4.95
N ALA A 396 -13.47 4.37 5.04
CA ALA A 396 -13.96 5.17 3.90
C ALA A 396 -12.81 5.70 3.03
N ASP A 397 -11.79 6.30 3.65
CA ASP A 397 -10.66 6.87 2.92
C ASP A 397 -9.89 5.86 2.03
N ARG A 398 -9.73 4.62 2.50
CA ARG A 398 -9.08 3.54 1.73
C ARG A 398 -9.99 3.00 0.64
N PHE A 399 -11.28 2.89 0.94
CA PHE A 399 -12.28 2.43 -0.02
C PHE A 399 -12.37 3.39 -1.21
N GLU A 400 -12.48 4.69 -0.93
CA GLU A 400 -12.54 5.75 -1.93
C GLU A 400 -11.22 5.85 -2.72
N GLN A 401 -10.07 5.66 -2.09
CA GLN A 401 -8.79 5.58 -2.80
C GLN A 401 -8.77 4.39 -3.77
N ALA A 402 -9.17 3.21 -3.31
CA ALA A 402 -9.24 2.03 -4.17
C ALA A 402 -10.22 2.21 -5.33
N LEU A 403 -11.30 2.97 -5.14
CA LEU A 403 -12.23 3.30 -6.22
C LEU A 403 -11.60 4.25 -7.25
N GLN A 404 -10.77 5.21 -6.83
CA GLN A 404 -9.99 6.07 -7.73
C GLN A 404 -8.92 5.26 -8.47
N ASP A 405 -8.17 4.41 -7.77
CA ASP A 405 -7.12 3.55 -8.34
C ASP A 405 -7.71 2.56 -9.37
N LEU A 406 -8.90 2.01 -9.08
CA LEU A 406 -9.62 1.16 -10.02
C LEU A 406 -9.95 1.91 -11.31
N ALA A 407 -10.41 3.16 -11.23
CA ALA A 407 -10.69 4.00 -12.40
C ALA A 407 -9.45 4.13 -13.28
N GLY A 408 -8.30 4.42 -12.66
CA GLY A 408 -7.01 4.50 -13.35
C GLY A 408 -6.61 3.20 -14.02
N ALA A 409 -6.74 2.07 -13.32
CA ALA A 409 -6.41 0.74 -13.85
C ALA A 409 -7.25 0.35 -15.08
N ILE A 410 -8.53 0.76 -15.13
CA ILE A 410 -9.41 0.54 -16.28
C ILE A 410 -9.48 1.75 -17.25
N GLY A 411 -8.50 2.65 -17.15
CA GLY A 411 -8.19 3.69 -18.13
C GLY A 411 -8.95 5.00 -18.01
N PHE A 412 -9.72 5.24 -16.96
CA PHE A 412 -10.46 6.49 -16.74
C PHE A 412 -9.64 7.51 -15.96
N GLU A 413 -10.06 8.78 -16.06
CA GLU A 413 -9.67 9.82 -15.09
C GLU A 413 -10.64 9.81 -13.92
N SER A 414 -10.12 10.03 -12.70
CA SER A 414 -10.95 10.12 -11.50
C SER A 414 -10.34 11.07 -10.49
N ASP A 415 -11.21 11.83 -9.82
CA ASP A 415 -10.86 12.67 -8.65
C ASP A 415 -11.62 12.19 -7.41
N ARG A 416 -11.20 12.67 -6.24
CA ARG A 416 -11.92 12.52 -4.95
C ARG A 416 -12.36 13.89 -4.40
N PRO A 417 -13.46 14.47 -4.93
CA PRO A 417 -13.76 15.88 -4.67
C PRO A 417 -13.90 16.25 -3.19
N GLU A 418 -14.56 15.43 -2.37
CA GLU A 418 -14.68 15.70 -0.94
C GLU A 418 -13.31 15.72 -0.24
N LYS A 419 -12.39 14.82 -0.60
CA LYS A 419 -11.05 14.78 0.00
C LYS A 419 -10.20 15.99 -0.42
N GLU A 420 -10.23 16.32 -1.70
CA GLU A 420 -9.40 17.36 -2.31
C GLU A 420 -9.92 18.78 -2.04
N TRP A 421 -11.25 18.99 -2.13
CA TRP A 421 -11.88 20.31 -2.10
C TRP A 421 -12.75 20.54 -0.85
N LYS A 422 -12.98 19.51 -0.02
CA LYS A 422 -13.96 19.51 1.10
C LYS A 422 -15.40 19.73 0.66
N GLU A 423 -15.67 19.58 -0.62
CA GLU A 423 -16.98 19.73 -1.25
C GLU A 423 -17.11 18.75 -2.42
N GLY A 424 -18.33 18.40 -2.80
CA GLY A 424 -18.59 17.44 -3.89
C GLY A 424 -18.59 15.99 -3.43
N PRO A 425 -18.70 15.03 -4.37
CA PRO A 425 -18.83 13.61 -4.07
C PRO A 425 -17.53 12.98 -3.55
N ASP A 426 -17.64 11.75 -3.07
CA ASP A 426 -16.50 10.97 -2.55
C ASP A 426 -15.56 10.57 -3.70
N ASN A 427 -16.11 10.14 -4.84
CA ASN A 427 -15.37 9.92 -6.09
C ASN A 427 -16.16 10.44 -7.30
N LEU A 428 -15.42 10.88 -8.32
CA LEU A 428 -15.98 11.29 -9.61
C LEU A 428 -15.13 10.73 -10.76
N TRP A 429 -15.71 9.83 -11.57
CA TRP A 429 -15.05 9.24 -12.74
C TRP A 429 -15.46 9.98 -14.02
N GLY A 430 -14.50 10.37 -14.84
CA GLY A 430 -14.72 10.87 -16.21
C GLY A 430 -14.71 9.73 -17.21
N LEU A 431 -15.84 9.51 -17.91
CA LEU A 431 -15.99 8.45 -18.91
C LEU A 431 -15.62 8.98 -20.30
N ARG A 432 -16.58 9.00 -21.23
CA ARG A 432 -16.48 9.55 -22.60
C ARG A 432 -17.56 10.60 -22.82
N ASP A 433 -17.40 11.45 -23.84
CA ASP A 433 -18.47 12.34 -24.33
C ASP A 433 -19.17 13.17 -23.23
N ASP A 434 -18.39 13.73 -22.30
CA ASP A 434 -18.88 14.51 -21.16
C ASP A 434 -19.85 13.73 -20.24
N GLN A 435 -19.66 12.40 -20.16
CA GLN A 435 -20.35 11.50 -19.24
C GLN A 435 -19.49 11.19 -18.01
N TYR A 436 -20.13 11.12 -16.86
CA TYR A 436 -19.48 10.91 -15.58
C TYR A 436 -20.17 9.84 -14.73
N ILE A 437 -19.45 9.25 -13.79
CA ILE A 437 -20.03 8.49 -12.67
C ILE A 437 -19.68 9.20 -11.38
N LEU A 438 -20.70 9.56 -10.62
CA LEU A 438 -20.59 10.15 -9.30
C LEU A 438 -20.85 9.09 -8.25
N PHE A 439 -19.93 8.92 -7.30
CA PHE A 439 -20.07 7.98 -6.21
C PHE A 439 -20.18 8.68 -4.86
N GLU A 440 -21.13 8.22 -4.06
CA GLU A 440 -21.17 8.44 -2.62
C GLU A 440 -21.03 7.06 -1.93
N CYS A 441 -20.09 6.96 -1.01
CA CYS A 441 -19.59 5.73 -0.43
C CYS A 441 -20.02 5.63 1.04
N LYS A 442 -20.75 4.56 1.38
CA LYS A 442 -21.11 4.21 2.77
C LYS A 442 -20.50 2.85 3.12
N SER A 443 -19.18 2.74 2.95
CA SER A 443 -18.45 1.48 3.15
C SER A 443 -18.41 1.03 4.61
N GLU A 444 -18.46 1.95 5.58
CA GLU A 444 -18.33 1.68 7.02
C GLU A 444 -19.65 1.43 7.75
N VAL A 445 -20.79 1.56 7.06
CA VAL A 445 -22.09 1.33 7.71
C VAL A 445 -22.32 -0.17 7.97
N VAL A 446 -23.08 -0.47 9.01
CA VAL A 446 -23.39 -1.85 9.40
C VAL A 446 -24.13 -2.57 8.26
N LEU A 447 -23.65 -3.77 7.91
CA LEU A 447 -24.20 -4.58 6.81
C LEU A 447 -25.67 -4.98 7.01
N THR A 448 -26.13 -5.09 8.26
CA THR A 448 -27.49 -5.49 8.62
C THR A 448 -28.50 -4.33 8.62
N ARG A 449 -28.09 -3.13 8.21
CA ARG A 449 -28.97 -1.96 8.17
C ARG A 449 -30.19 -2.20 7.28
N ALA A 450 -31.37 -1.87 7.80
CA ALA A 450 -32.64 -2.06 7.09
C ALA A 450 -32.86 -1.04 5.96
N GLU A 451 -32.56 0.23 6.21
CA GLU A 451 -32.94 1.35 5.35
C GLU A 451 -31.84 2.42 5.22
N ILE A 452 -31.92 3.17 4.12
CA ILE A 452 -31.15 4.40 3.88
C ILE A 452 -31.89 5.53 4.58
N ASN A 453 -31.22 6.24 5.48
CA ASN A 453 -31.84 7.31 6.26
C ASN A 453 -31.82 8.64 5.52
N GLN A 454 -32.55 9.61 6.09
CA GLN A 454 -32.65 10.97 5.59
C GLN A 454 -31.26 11.63 5.39
N ARG A 455 -30.34 11.49 6.36
CA ARG A 455 -29.00 12.10 6.30
C ARG A 455 -28.20 11.63 5.08
N GLU A 456 -28.28 10.35 4.74
CA GLU A 456 -27.59 9.77 3.59
C GLU A 456 -28.21 10.27 2.27
N THR A 457 -29.53 10.38 2.20
CA THR A 457 -30.20 10.95 1.02
C THR A 457 -29.93 12.44 0.85
N GLU A 458 -29.87 13.21 1.93
CA GLU A 458 -29.50 14.64 1.90
C GLU A 458 -28.06 14.85 1.45
N GLN A 459 -27.13 14.00 1.91
CA GLN A 459 -25.74 14.01 1.42
C GLN A 459 -25.69 13.82 -0.09
N MET A 460 -26.38 12.80 -0.59
CA MET A 460 -26.44 12.51 -2.03
C MET A 460 -27.06 13.65 -2.86
N ASN A 461 -28.12 14.28 -2.34
CA ASN A 461 -28.74 15.44 -2.98
C ASN A 461 -27.78 16.63 -3.06
N ARG A 462 -27.00 16.89 -1.99
CA ARG A 462 -25.96 17.94 -2.00
C ARG A 462 -24.86 17.64 -3.01
N ARG A 463 -24.42 16.38 -3.15
CA ARG A 463 -23.41 16.00 -4.15
C ARG A 463 -23.91 16.19 -5.58
N SER A 464 -25.18 15.87 -5.80
CA SER A 464 -25.84 16.05 -7.10
C SER A 464 -25.95 17.52 -7.48
N ALA A 465 -26.32 18.39 -6.53
CA ALA A 465 -26.34 19.83 -6.73
C ALA A 465 -24.94 20.40 -7.02
N TRP A 466 -23.92 19.92 -6.29
CA TRP A 466 -22.53 20.27 -6.56
C TRP A 466 -22.12 19.90 -7.99
N PHE A 467 -22.43 18.68 -8.44
CA PHE A 467 -22.10 18.27 -9.81
C PHE A 467 -22.77 19.18 -10.84
N ASN A 468 -24.06 19.46 -10.69
CA ASN A 468 -24.80 20.34 -11.61
C ASN A 468 -24.22 21.77 -11.66
N ARG A 469 -23.67 22.28 -10.55
CA ARG A 469 -23.01 23.59 -10.48
C ARG A 469 -21.70 23.63 -11.25
N TYR A 470 -20.85 22.60 -11.09
CA TYR A 470 -19.51 22.59 -11.66
C TYR A 470 -19.45 21.94 -13.06
N TYR A 471 -20.40 21.08 -13.41
CA TYR A 471 -20.48 20.36 -14.68
C TYR A 471 -21.82 20.62 -15.38
N PRO A 472 -22.14 21.89 -15.71
CA PRO A 472 -23.40 22.22 -16.35
C PRO A 472 -23.47 21.60 -17.76
N GLY A 473 -24.55 20.88 -18.04
CA GLY A 473 -24.80 20.23 -19.34
C GLY A 473 -24.22 18.81 -19.47
N SER A 474 -23.33 18.41 -18.56
CA SER A 474 -22.73 17.07 -18.56
C SER A 474 -23.69 16.00 -18.08
N LYS A 475 -23.54 14.75 -18.58
CA LYS A 475 -24.35 13.61 -18.15
C LYS A 475 -23.70 12.92 -16.97
N VAL A 476 -24.49 12.48 -15.98
CA VAL A 476 -23.95 11.79 -14.81
C VAL A 476 -24.81 10.60 -14.40
N THR A 477 -24.15 9.46 -14.19
CA THR A 477 -24.71 8.32 -13.48
C THR A 477 -24.37 8.47 -12.00
N ARG A 478 -25.40 8.49 -11.16
CA ARG A 478 -25.28 8.65 -9.71
C ARG A 478 -25.28 7.27 -9.06
N VAL A 479 -24.30 6.98 -8.23
CA VAL A 479 -24.15 5.69 -7.54
C VAL A 479 -23.99 5.91 -6.05
N LEU A 480 -24.85 5.31 -5.25
CA LEU A 480 -24.72 5.24 -3.80
C LEU A 480 -24.31 3.82 -3.41
N ILE A 481 -23.10 3.68 -2.88
CA ILE A 481 -22.56 2.39 -2.42
C ILE A 481 -22.98 2.18 -0.97
N ILE A 482 -24.00 1.35 -0.75
CA ILE A 482 -24.60 1.11 0.57
C ILE A 482 -25.23 -0.30 0.64
N PRO A 483 -25.28 -0.99 1.81
CA PRO A 483 -25.74 -2.38 1.88
C PRO A 483 -27.23 -2.62 1.58
N THR A 484 -28.08 -1.61 1.76
CA THR A 484 -29.55 -1.68 1.56
C THR A 484 -29.99 -0.80 0.40
N HIS A 485 -31.13 -1.13 -0.22
CA HIS A 485 -31.74 -0.34 -1.29
C HIS A 485 -33.11 0.24 -0.90
N LYS A 486 -33.53 0.06 0.36
CA LYS A 486 -34.81 0.59 0.85
C LYS A 486 -34.61 1.98 1.42
N LEU A 487 -35.42 2.95 1.01
CA LEU A 487 -35.45 4.27 1.62
C LEU A 487 -36.28 4.22 2.91
N GLY A 488 -35.81 4.90 3.95
CA GLY A 488 -36.62 5.17 5.14
C GLY A 488 -37.76 6.15 4.83
N ASN A 489 -38.71 6.29 5.76
CA ASN A 489 -39.93 7.08 5.55
C ASN A 489 -39.64 8.54 5.18
N ASP A 490 -38.64 9.12 5.86
CA ASP A 490 -38.25 10.52 5.70
C ASP A 490 -37.09 10.69 4.71
N ALA A 491 -36.71 9.63 4.00
CA ALA A 491 -35.59 9.64 3.06
C ALA A 491 -36.06 9.94 1.63
N ALA A 492 -35.55 11.02 1.04
CA ALA A 492 -35.98 11.50 -0.28
C ALA A 492 -34.78 11.84 -1.17
N LEU A 493 -34.82 11.37 -2.42
CA LEU A 493 -33.80 11.61 -3.44
C LEU A 493 -34.36 12.52 -4.53
N ASN A 494 -33.61 13.57 -4.88
CA ASN A 494 -34.03 14.53 -5.89
C ASN A 494 -33.74 14.04 -7.32
N ASP A 495 -32.71 13.20 -7.48
CA ASP A 495 -32.23 12.70 -8.76
C ASP A 495 -32.27 11.18 -8.80
N ALA A 496 -32.42 10.62 -10.00
CA ALA A 496 -32.29 9.19 -10.22
C ALA A 496 -30.86 8.73 -9.94
N LEU A 497 -30.73 7.59 -9.25
CA LEU A 497 -29.44 6.96 -8.92
C LEU A 497 -29.55 5.43 -8.88
N LEU A 498 -28.38 4.79 -8.83
CA LEU A 498 -28.20 3.36 -8.62
C LEU A 498 -27.65 3.09 -7.22
N ILE A 499 -28.20 2.07 -6.56
CA ILE A 499 -27.69 1.53 -5.31
C ILE A 499 -26.75 0.36 -5.60
N MET A 500 -25.46 0.53 -5.32
CA MET A 500 -24.45 -0.53 -5.41
C MET A 500 -24.31 -1.24 -4.07
N ARG A 501 -25.10 -2.30 -3.87
CA ARG A 501 -24.99 -3.21 -2.73
C ARG A 501 -23.80 -4.17 -2.85
N LYS A 502 -23.48 -4.89 -1.77
CA LYS A 502 -22.42 -5.92 -1.69
C LYS A 502 -22.39 -6.84 -2.92
N LYS A 503 -23.52 -7.42 -3.32
CA LYS A 503 -23.57 -8.31 -4.49
C LYS A 503 -23.09 -7.66 -5.80
N HIS A 504 -23.34 -6.37 -6.00
CA HIS A 504 -22.94 -5.65 -7.22
C HIS A 504 -21.47 -5.25 -7.14
N LEU A 505 -20.99 -4.85 -5.96
CA LEU A 505 -19.59 -4.56 -5.73
C LEU A 505 -18.73 -5.83 -5.88
N ASP A 506 -19.17 -6.95 -5.33
CA ASP A 506 -18.54 -8.27 -5.51
C ASP A 506 -18.56 -8.69 -7.00
N GLN A 507 -19.62 -8.35 -7.74
CA GLN A 507 -19.69 -8.61 -9.18
C GLN A 507 -18.72 -7.74 -9.98
N LEU A 508 -18.60 -6.45 -9.63
CA LEU A 508 -17.63 -5.53 -10.25
C LEU A 508 -16.20 -6.03 -10.01
N THR A 509 -15.83 -6.32 -8.76
CA THR A 509 -14.48 -6.80 -8.43
C THR A 509 -14.17 -8.14 -9.11
N LYS A 510 -15.14 -9.06 -9.19
CA LYS A 510 -15.00 -10.32 -9.93
C LYS A 510 -14.74 -10.08 -11.43
N ASN A 511 -15.51 -9.19 -12.05
CA ASN A 511 -15.39 -8.87 -13.48
C ASN A 511 -14.06 -8.18 -13.80
N VAL A 512 -13.62 -7.26 -12.93
CA VAL A 512 -12.31 -6.62 -13.06
C VAL A 512 -11.18 -7.66 -12.94
N ARG A 513 -11.25 -8.57 -11.95
CA ARG A 513 -10.26 -9.66 -11.83
C ARG A 513 -10.27 -10.56 -13.07
N GLY A 514 -11.46 -10.91 -13.57
CA GLY A 514 -11.63 -11.68 -14.80
C GLY A 514 -10.97 -11.01 -16.00
N PHE A 515 -11.22 -9.71 -16.18
CA PHE A 515 -10.63 -8.91 -17.26
C PHE A 515 -9.09 -8.95 -17.26
N PHE A 516 -8.46 -8.70 -16.11
CA PHE A 516 -7.01 -8.72 -16.05
C PHE A 516 -6.42 -10.12 -16.22
N ASN A 517 -7.11 -11.16 -15.73
CA ASN A 517 -6.66 -12.56 -15.89
C ASN A 517 -6.56 -13.02 -17.36
N GLU A 518 -7.22 -12.36 -18.31
CA GLU A 518 -7.07 -12.64 -19.74
C GLU A 518 -5.63 -12.40 -20.24
N PHE A 519 -4.87 -11.54 -19.55
CA PHE A 519 -3.49 -11.20 -19.91
C PHE A 519 -2.44 -12.13 -19.28
N ARG A 520 -2.83 -13.13 -18.50
CA ARG A 520 -1.90 -14.00 -17.75
C ARG A 520 -0.88 -14.75 -18.62
N LYS A 521 -1.25 -15.08 -19.86
CA LYS A 521 -0.41 -15.83 -20.81
C LYS A 521 0.01 -14.99 -22.02
N VAL A 522 -0.11 -13.66 -21.91
CA VAL A 522 0.18 -12.72 -23.00
C VAL A 522 1.41 -11.91 -22.64
N ASP A 523 2.23 -11.57 -23.64
CA ASP A 523 3.30 -10.59 -23.45
C ASP A 523 2.67 -9.22 -23.12
N LEU A 524 2.90 -8.74 -21.89
CA LEU A 524 2.34 -7.48 -21.39
C LEU A 524 2.87 -6.25 -22.15
N ARG A 525 3.99 -6.38 -22.89
CA ARG A 525 4.57 -5.31 -23.70
C ARG A 525 4.02 -5.26 -25.12
N ASP A 526 3.41 -6.35 -25.59
CA ASP A 526 2.82 -6.46 -26.92
C ASP A 526 1.30 -6.71 -26.87
N LEU A 527 0.58 -5.71 -26.36
CA LEU A 527 -0.88 -5.75 -26.26
C LEU A 527 -1.56 -5.08 -27.45
N SER A 528 -2.56 -5.78 -28.01
CA SER A 528 -3.48 -5.24 -29.01
C SER A 528 -4.64 -4.51 -28.35
N GLU A 529 -4.85 -3.25 -28.72
CA GLU A 529 -6.00 -2.44 -28.26
C GLU A 529 -7.35 -3.11 -28.58
N ARG A 530 -7.45 -3.80 -29.73
CA ARG A 530 -8.63 -4.55 -30.13
C ARG A 530 -8.95 -5.66 -29.12
N LYS A 531 -7.95 -6.40 -28.67
CA LYS A 531 -8.11 -7.45 -27.64
C LYS A 531 -8.51 -6.86 -26.30
N ILE A 532 -7.90 -5.74 -25.90
CA ILE A 532 -8.28 -5.02 -24.67
C ILE A 532 -9.77 -4.65 -24.71
N GLU A 533 -10.23 -4.09 -25.84
CA GLU A 533 -11.64 -3.73 -26.01
C GLU A 533 -12.58 -4.95 -25.98
N GLU A 534 -12.22 -6.04 -26.66
CA GLU A 534 -12.96 -7.31 -26.63
C GLU A 534 -13.09 -7.86 -25.20
N HIS A 535 -12.01 -7.85 -24.42
CA HIS A 535 -12.02 -8.29 -23.03
C HIS A 535 -12.83 -7.34 -22.12
N LEU A 536 -12.76 -6.02 -22.31
CA LEU A 536 -13.62 -5.07 -21.58
C LEU A 536 -15.11 -5.37 -21.80
N ARG A 537 -15.52 -5.66 -23.03
CA ARG A 537 -16.91 -6.01 -23.35
C ARG A 537 -17.30 -7.37 -22.74
N THR A 538 -16.42 -8.36 -22.87
CA THR A 538 -16.63 -9.72 -22.32
C THR A 538 -16.87 -9.67 -20.82
N HIS A 539 -16.06 -8.89 -20.10
CA HIS A 539 -16.14 -8.76 -18.64
C HIS A 539 -17.04 -7.63 -18.16
N LYS A 540 -17.89 -7.05 -19.02
CA LYS A 540 -18.88 -6.03 -18.63
C LYS A 540 -18.26 -4.77 -18.01
N LEU A 541 -17.14 -4.29 -18.56
CA LEU A 541 -16.41 -3.08 -18.15
C LEU A 541 -16.49 -1.96 -19.22
N SER A 542 -17.44 -2.08 -20.15
CA SER A 542 -17.79 -0.99 -21.06
C SER A 542 -18.43 0.18 -20.29
N VAL A 543 -18.46 1.37 -20.90
CA VAL A 543 -19.12 2.55 -20.30
C VAL A 543 -20.60 2.27 -20.01
N ASP A 544 -21.27 1.57 -20.92
CA ASP A 544 -22.70 1.28 -20.80
C ASP A 544 -22.96 0.24 -19.69
N ASP A 545 -22.09 -0.78 -19.55
CA ASP A 545 -22.19 -1.74 -18.45
C ASP A 545 -21.89 -1.07 -17.10
N LEU A 546 -20.86 -0.22 -17.00
CA LEU A 546 -20.50 0.47 -15.76
C LEU A 546 -21.60 1.40 -15.25
N THR A 547 -22.38 1.98 -16.16
CA THR A 547 -23.46 2.91 -15.83
C THR A 547 -24.81 2.24 -15.57
N SER A 548 -24.94 0.92 -15.78
CA SER A 548 -26.23 0.22 -15.69
C SER A 548 -26.21 -1.13 -14.95
N ALA A 549 -25.12 -1.90 -15.03
CA ALA A 549 -25.08 -3.28 -14.57
C ALA A 549 -24.74 -3.44 -13.07
N TYR A 550 -24.03 -2.48 -12.47
CA TYR A 550 -23.50 -2.61 -11.11
C TYR A 550 -24.33 -1.89 -10.04
N GLY A 551 -25.64 -1.83 -10.24
CA GLY A 551 -26.54 -1.31 -9.22
C GLY A 551 -28.00 -1.59 -9.53
N GLN A 552 -28.85 -1.19 -8.60
CA GLN A 552 -30.30 -1.32 -8.73
C GLN A 552 -30.98 -0.03 -8.27
N LYS A 553 -32.20 0.21 -8.74
CA LYS A 553 -32.98 1.36 -8.27
C LYS A 553 -33.31 1.24 -6.77
N PRO A 554 -33.37 2.36 -6.03
CA PRO A 554 -33.89 2.35 -4.67
C PRO A 554 -35.38 1.98 -4.68
N ILE A 555 -35.84 1.35 -3.61
CA ILE A 555 -37.25 1.07 -3.35
C ILE A 555 -37.72 2.07 -2.30
N GLY A 556 -38.69 2.91 -2.65
CA GLY A 556 -39.32 3.84 -1.72
C GLY A 556 -40.03 3.09 -0.58
N HIS A 557 -40.26 3.79 0.54
CA HIS A 557 -41.07 3.23 1.60
C HIS A 557 -42.49 2.96 1.07
N LYS A 558 -42.90 1.70 1.02
CA LYS A 558 -44.32 1.37 0.85
C LYS A 558 -44.98 1.64 2.20
N ALA A 559 -45.80 2.67 2.29
CA ALA A 559 -46.70 2.83 3.43
C ALA A 559 -47.53 1.53 3.56
N PRO A 560 -47.72 1.01 4.78
CA PRO A 560 -48.54 -0.18 5.02
C PRO A 560 -49.97 -0.02 4.51
#